data_AF-A0A3C0ICV6-F1
#
_entry.id   AF-A0A3C0ICV6-F1
#
_cell.length_a   1.000
_cell.length_b   1.000
_cell.length_c   1.000
_cell.angle_alpha   90.00
_cell.angle_beta   90.00
_cell.angle_gamma   90.00
#
_symmetry.space_group_name_H-M   'P 1'
#
loop_
_entity.id
_entity.type
_entity.pdbx_description
1 polymer ?
#
loop_
_entity_poly.entity_id
_entity_poly.type
_entity_poly.pdbx_seq_one_letter_code
_entity_poly.pdbx_strand_id
1 'polypeptide(L)'
;MKIKDYYAVLGVSRQASLNEIKKAYRALAMRYHPDRNKNPEAQARFVEIVEAYEVLSNPEKRFNYDVFWGAFGQDNVVIFQYDQWAEQAHQKAEQYAAMPYEDFVKKLLFEVRIAVNYIPNLLAMALVGGVMVVWLYQLFWNEQTSNTLPAGAVLFLLAMLIFLGFILHRLYQVAKHDYQQERKMKHKL
;
A
#
# COMPACT_ATOMS: atom_id res chain seq x y z
N MET A 1 1.35 22.65 -25.13
CA MET A 1 1.67 22.23 -23.76
C MET A 1 3.00 21.47 -23.80
N LYS A 2 3.98 21.79 -22.94
CA LYS A 2 5.28 21.11 -22.97
C LYS A 2 5.17 19.88 -22.08
N ILE A 3 5.29 18.70 -22.66
CA ILE A 3 5.24 17.46 -21.89
C ILE A 3 6.42 17.42 -20.93
N LYS A 4 6.09 17.22 -19.66
CA LYS A 4 7.05 17.24 -18.56
C LYS A 4 7.69 15.87 -18.46
N ASP A 5 8.98 15.84 -18.10
CA ASP A 5 9.64 14.58 -17.78
C ASP A 5 9.20 14.14 -16.37
N TYR A 6 8.18 13.27 -16.30
CA TYR A 6 7.66 12.76 -15.04
C TYR A 6 8.68 11.99 -14.21
N TYR A 7 9.65 11.33 -14.86
CA TYR A 7 10.74 10.65 -14.15
C TYR A 7 11.65 11.68 -13.47
N ALA A 8 11.95 12.78 -14.16
CA ALA A 8 12.72 13.88 -13.58
C ALA A 8 11.96 14.60 -12.46
N VAL A 9 10.64 14.79 -12.59
CA VAL A 9 9.80 15.40 -11.54
C VAL A 9 9.84 14.59 -10.25
N LEU A 10 9.77 13.27 -10.33
CA LEU A 10 9.87 12.39 -9.16
C LEU A 10 11.31 12.12 -8.73
N GLY A 11 12.31 12.52 -9.54
CA GLY A 11 13.73 12.27 -9.26
C GLY A 11 14.10 10.78 -9.32
N VAL A 12 13.44 10.01 -10.19
CA VAL A 12 13.65 8.56 -10.35
C VAL A 12 14.18 8.22 -11.74
N SER A 13 14.83 7.06 -11.85
CA SER A 13 15.26 6.55 -13.16
C SER A 13 14.06 6.12 -14.02
N ARG A 14 14.22 6.12 -15.35
CA ARG A 14 13.21 5.60 -16.29
C ARG A 14 12.95 4.11 -16.10
N GLN A 15 13.95 3.38 -15.63
CA GLN A 15 13.84 1.95 -15.27
C GLN A 15 13.33 1.74 -13.84
N ALA A 16 12.91 2.79 -13.13
CA ALA A 16 12.44 2.66 -11.75
C ALA A 16 11.23 1.72 -11.66
N SER A 17 11.27 0.86 -10.64
CA SER A 17 10.19 -0.01 -10.26
C SER A 17 9.01 0.81 -9.71
N LEU A 18 7.80 0.23 -9.73
CA LEU A 18 6.62 0.85 -9.15
C LEU A 18 6.80 1.18 -7.66
N ASN A 19 7.57 0.36 -6.94
CA ASN A 19 7.87 0.57 -5.52
C ASN A 19 8.75 1.81 -5.30
N GLU A 20 9.74 2.04 -6.16
CA GLU A 20 10.59 3.23 -6.11
C GLU A 20 9.80 4.49 -6.46
N ILE A 21 8.97 4.44 -7.50
CA ILE A 21 8.05 5.52 -7.88
C ILE A 21 7.12 5.88 -6.71
N LYS A 22 6.46 4.86 -6.12
CA LYS A 22 5.62 5.05 -4.91
C LYS A 22 6.42 5.67 -3.78
N LYS A 23 7.64 5.20 -3.50
CA LYS A 23 8.48 5.72 -2.41
C LYS A 23 8.87 7.18 -2.64
N ALA A 24 9.32 7.53 -3.85
CA ALA A 24 9.70 8.89 -4.22
C ALA A 24 8.51 9.85 -4.15
N TYR A 25 7.38 9.45 -4.72
CA TYR A 25 6.12 10.20 -4.63
C TYR A 25 5.75 10.48 -3.17
N ARG A 26 5.75 9.46 -2.30
CA ARG A 26 5.40 9.64 -0.89
C ARG A 26 6.30 10.67 -0.20
N ALA A 27 7.61 10.58 -0.42
CA ALA A 27 8.59 11.49 0.18
C ALA A 27 8.39 12.94 -0.29
N LEU A 28 8.20 13.14 -1.60
CA LEU A 28 8.02 14.46 -2.21
C LEU A 28 6.67 15.07 -1.84
N ALA A 29 5.58 14.31 -1.91
CA ALA A 29 4.24 14.79 -1.60
C ALA A 29 4.11 15.21 -0.12
N MET A 30 4.78 14.50 0.80
CA MET A 30 4.86 14.93 2.21
C MET A 30 5.68 16.20 2.44
N ARG A 31 6.65 16.49 1.56
CA ARG A 31 7.53 17.68 1.65
C ARG A 31 6.88 18.92 1.05
N TYR A 32 6.12 18.76 -0.02
CA TYR A 32 5.49 19.87 -0.77
C TYR A 32 4.01 20.08 -0.44
N HIS A 33 3.45 19.34 0.53
CA HIS A 33 2.09 19.55 0.98
C HIS A 33 1.87 21.01 1.45
N PRO A 34 0.79 21.70 1.02
CA PRO A 34 0.58 23.14 1.26
C PRO A 34 0.50 23.50 2.75
N ASP A 35 -0.05 22.61 3.57
CA ASP A 35 -0.10 22.79 5.03
C ASP A 35 1.29 22.87 5.69
N ARG A 36 2.29 22.16 5.12
CA ARG A 36 3.65 22.09 5.66
C ARG A 36 4.61 23.07 4.97
N ASN A 37 4.39 23.36 3.69
CA ASN A 37 5.23 24.22 2.88
C ASN A 37 4.41 25.37 2.30
N LYS A 38 4.58 26.57 2.87
CA LYS A 38 3.85 27.79 2.49
C LYS A 38 4.45 28.54 1.29
N ASN A 39 5.47 27.98 0.64
CA ASN A 39 6.05 28.62 -0.53
C ASN A 39 5.02 28.63 -1.68
N PRO A 40 4.89 29.74 -2.42
CA PRO A 40 3.93 29.84 -3.53
C PRO A 40 4.23 28.82 -4.64
N GLU A 41 5.49 28.43 -4.81
CA GLU A 41 5.90 27.39 -5.77
C GLU A 41 5.59 25.96 -5.29
N ALA A 42 5.38 25.75 -3.99
CA ALA A 42 5.16 24.40 -3.44
C ALA A 42 3.87 23.78 -3.97
N GLN A 43 2.82 24.57 -4.14
CA GLN A 43 1.55 24.09 -4.68
C GLN A 43 1.71 23.64 -6.13
N ALA A 44 2.39 24.43 -6.97
CA ALA A 44 2.65 24.06 -8.36
C ALA A 44 3.48 22.77 -8.45
N ARG A 45 4.51 22.65 -7.61
CA ARG A 45 5.32 21.42 -7.52
C ARG A 45 4.52 20.23 -7.01
N PHE A 46 3.63 20.42 -6.06
CA PHE A 46 2.78 19.36 -5.53
C PHE A 46 1.86 18.78 -6.62
N VAL A 47 1.25 19.65 -7.42
CA VAL A 47 0.43 19.25 -8.57
C VAL A 47 1.25 18.44 -9.57
N GLU A 48 2.47 18.88 -9.91
CA GLU A 48 3.38 18.14 -10.79
C GLU A 48 3.74 16.76 -10.25
N ILE A 49 3.99 16.67 -8.94
CA ILE A 49 4.33 15.41 -8.27
C ILE A 49 3.15 14.42 -8.33
N VAL A 50 1.93 14.90 -8.12
CA VAL A 50 0.71 14.08 -8.20
C VAL A 50 0.46 13.63 -9.64
N GLU A 51 0.60 14.53 -10.60
CA GLU A 51 0.48 14.23 -12.04
C GLU A 51 1.47 13.16 -12.48
N ALA A 52 2.75 13.33 -12.14
CA ALA A 52 3.79 12.34 -12.45
C ALA A 52 3.47 10.97 -11.85
N TYR A 53 3.00 10.93 -10.61
CA TYR A 53 2.61 9.68 -9.96
C TYR A 53 1.40 9.03 -10.61
N GLU A 54 0.35 9.79 -10.94
CA GLU A 54 -0.87 9.26 -11.58
C GLU A 54 -0.60 8.62 -12.94
N VAL A 55 0.36 9.16 -13.70
CA VAL A 55 0.77 8.58 -14.99
C VAL A 55 1.71 7.38 -14.78
N LEU A 56 2.73 7.50 -13.92
CA LEU A 56 3.76 6.46 -13.79
C LEU A 56 3.34 5.26 -12.92
N SER A 57 2.32 5.43 -12.06
CA SER A 57 1.82 4.37 -11.19
C SER A 57 0.92 3.36 -11.87
N ASN A 58 0.26 3.75 -12.97
CA ASN A 58 -0.58 2.86 -13.75
C ASN A 58 0.24 2.29 -14.92
N PRO A 59 0.38 0.94 -15.05
CA PRO A 59 1.16 0.33 -16.12
C PRO A 59 0.75 0.75 -17.53
N GLU A 60 -0.54 0.89 -17.78
CA GLU A 60 -1.09 1.30 -19.08
C GLU A 60 -0.76 2.76 -19.38
N LYS A 61 -0.97 3.65 -18.40
CA LYS A 61 -0.64 5.08 -18.54
C LYS A 61 0.86 5.30 -18.71
N ARG A 62 1.69 4.56 -17.96
CA ARG A 62 3.15 4.59 -18.07
C ARG A 62 3.62 4.13 -19.44
N PHE A 63 3.08 3.02 -19.95
CA PHE A 63 3.42 2.52 -21.28
C PHE A 63 3.10 3.57 -22.35
N ASN A 64 1.90 4.14 -22.33
CA ASN A 64 1.50 5.18 -23.28
C ASN A 64 2.39 6.42 -23.17
N TYR A 65 2.75 6.83 -21.95
CA TYR A 65 3.69 7.92 -21.72
C TYR A 65 5.10 7.61 -22.25
N ASP A 66 5.61 6.40 -22.04
CA ASP A 66 6.94 5.99 -22.50
C ASP A 66 7.00 5.90 -24.03
N VAL A 67 5.96 5.34 -24.66
CA VAL A 67 5.81 5.30 -26.12
C VAL A 67 5.76 6.71 -26.69
N PHE A 68 4.98 7.59 -26.07
CA PHE A 68 4.88 8.98 -26.45
C PHE A 68 6.21 9.72 -26.29
N TRP A 69 6.92 9.49 -25.17
CA TRP A 69 8.26 10.03 -24.94
C TRP A 69 9.29 9.58 -25.97
N GLY A 70 9.19 8.35 -26.46
CA GLY A 70 10.01 7.85 -27.57
C GLY A 70 9.60 8.38 -28.94
N ALA A 71 8.36 8.82 -29.11
CA ALA A 71 7.76 9.24 -30.38
C ALA A 71 7.74 10.77 -30.60
N PHE A 72 8.49 11.56 -29.81
CA PHE A 72 8.66 13.02 -29.95
C PHE A 72 9.40 13.43 -31.24
N GLY A 73 8.79 13.10 -32.37
CA GLY A 73 9.20 13.43 -33.73
C GLY A 73 8.11 13.15 -34.77
N GLN A 74 6.89 12.76 -34.38
CA GLN A 74 5.76 12.58 -35.31
C GLN A 74 4.51 13.32 -34.81
N ASP A 75 4.06 14.27 -35.64
CA ASP A 75 3.11 15.35 -35.33
C ASP A 75 1.65 14.94 -35.09
N ASN A 76 1.31 13.66 -34.84
CA ASN A 76 -0.10 13.24 -34.76
C ASN A 76 -0.37 12.02 -33.84
N VAL A 77 0.22 11.97 -32.64
CA VAL A 77 -0.08 10.89 -31.68
C VAL A 77 -0.90 11.41 -30.49
N VAL A 78 -2.18 11.04 -30.49
CA VAL A 78 -3.15 10.96 -29.37
C VAL A 78 -2.94 11.93 -28.19
N ILE A 79 -3.17 13.23 -28.40
CA ILE A 79 -3.11 14.24 -27.32
C ILE A 79 -4.33 14.16 -26.39
N PHE A 80 -5.47 13.67 -26.89
CA PHE A 80 -6.75 13.68 -26.17
C PHE A 80 -6.78 12.89 -24.85
N GLN A 81 -5.99 11.81 -24.74
CA GLN A 81 -6.00 10.98 -23.53
C GLN A 81 -5.11 11.57 -22.41
N TYR A 82 -4.09 12.36 -22.78
CA TYR A 82 -3.20 13.00 -21.82
C TYR A 82 -3.92 14.11 -21.04
N ASP A 83 -4.71 14.94 -21.72
CA ASP A 83 -5.44 16.05 -21.10
C ASP A 83 -6.40 15.55 -20.01
N GLN A 84 -7.04 14.40 -20.23
CA GLN A 84 -7.91 13.76 -19.23
C GLN A 84 -7.14 13.29 -18.00
N TRP A 85 -5.93 12.73 -18.18
CA TRP A 85 -5.12 12.28 -17.05
C TRP A 85 -4.55 13.44 -16.24
N ALA A 86 -4.14 14.51 -16.91
CA ALA A 86 -3.68 15.73 -16.26
C ALA A 86 -4.79 16.36 -15.43
N GLU A 87 -6.00 16.46 -15.97
CA GLU A 87 -7.18 16.98 -15.26
C GLU A 87 -7.52 16.12 -14.03
N GLN A 88 -7.55 14.80 -14.16
CA GLN A 88 -7.78 13.89 -13.03
C GLN A 88 -6.71 14.04 -11.94
N ALA A 89 -5.45 14.22 -12.34
CA ALA A 89 -4.35 14.41 -11.41
C ALA A 89 -4.45 15.76 -10.69
N HIS A 90 -4.85 16.82 -11.39
CA HIS A 90 -5.09 18.13 -10.79
C HIS A 90 -6.20 18.07 -9.73
N GLN A 91 -7.34 17.46 -10.06
CA GLN A 91 -8.45 17.29 -9.11
C GLN A 91 -8.01 16.49 -7.87
N LYS A 92 -7.24 15.41 -8.06
CA LYS A 92 -6.66 14.65 -6.94
C LYS A 92 -5.66 15.48 -6.13
N ALA A 93 -4.83 16.29 -6.78
CA ALA A 93 -3.88 17.16 -6.11
C ALA A 93 -4.61 18.20 -5.26
N GLU A 94 -5.68 18.80 -5.76
CA GLU A 94 -6.52 19.72 -5.00
C GLU A 94 -7.19 19.03 -3.81
N GLN A 95 -7.76 17.84 -4.02
CA GLN A 95 -8.31 17.03 -2.93
C GLN A 95 -7.26 16.71 -1.86
N TYR A 96 -6.04 16.38 -2.28
CA TYR A 96 -4.94 16.08 -1.36
C TYR A 96 -4.46 17.33 -0.62
N ALA A 97 -4.35 18.46 -1.33
CA ALA A 97 -3.99 19.75 -0.77
C ALA A 97 -5.03 20.29 0.23
N ALA A 98 -6.31 19.99 0.02
CA ALA A 98 -7.41 20.41 0.89
C ALA A 98 -7.53 19.56 2.18
N MET A 99 -6.91 18.37 2.22
CA MET A 99 -6.93 17.54 3.43
C MET A 99 -5.92 18.07 4.48
N PRO A 100 -6.20 17.93 5.78
CA PRO A 100 -5.19 18.14 6.82
C PRO A 100 -3.98 17.23 6.60
N TYR A 101 -2.77 17.74 6.86
CA TYR A 101 -1.52 17.01 6.60
C TYR A 101 -1.50 15.61 7.23
N GLU A 102 -1.98 15.47 8.47
CA GLU A 102 -2.03 14.17 9.15
C GLU A 102 -2.87 13.13 8.42
N ASP A 103 -4.03 13.54 7.92
CA ASP A 103 -4.97 12.65 7.26
C ASP A 103 -4.46 12.28 5.87
N PHE A 104 -3.82 13.22 5.19
CA PHE A 104 -3.08 12.96 3.96
C PHE A 104 -1.99 11.90 4.17
N VAL A 105 -1.13 12.04 5.19
CA VAL A 105 -0.06 11.08 5.49
C VAL A 105 -0.64 9.69 5.84
N LYS A 106 -1.71 9.64 6.63
CA LYS A 106 -2.40 8.38 6.97
C LYS A 106 -2.90 7.65 5.71
N LYS A 107 -3.48 8.38 4.76
CA LYS A 107 -3.94 7.83 3.47
C LYS A 107 -2.77 7.35 2.62
N LEU A 108 -1.71 8.15 2.55
CA LEU A 108 -0.54 7.89 1.73
C LEU A 108 0.30 6.68 2.18
N LEU A 109 0.33 6.44 3.49
CA LEU A 109 1.03 5.32 4.13
C LEU A 109 0.11 4.17 4.52
N PHE A 110 -1.14 4.17 4.07
CA PHE A 110 -2.13 3.16 4.44
C PHE A 110 -1.67 1.73 4.12
N GLU A 111 -1.20 1.49 2.88
CA GLU A 111 -0.66 0.18 2.47
C GLU A 111 0.51 -0.29 3.35
N VAL A 112 1.41 0.64 3.71
CA VAL A 112 2.59 0.33 4.54
C VAL A 112 2.17 0.02 5.97
N ARG A 113 1.21 0.79 6.51
CA ARG A 113 0.68 0.59 7.86
C ARG A 113 -0.01 -0.77 7.98
N ILE A 114 -0.80 -1.17 6.98
CA ILE A 114 -1.38 -2.51 6.91
C ILE A 114 -0.25 -3.52 7.03
N ALA A 115 0.70 -3.53 6.09
CA ALA A 115 1.77 -4.52 6.09
C ALA A 115 2.50 -4.62 7.45
N VAL A 116 2.89 -3.48 8.04
CA VAL A 116 3.58 -3.44 9.34
C VAL A 116 2.72 -3.99 10.48
N ASN A 117 1.40 -3.75 10.47
CA ASN A 117 0.50 -4.25 11.51
C ASN A 117 0.18 -5.74 11.37
N TYR A 118 0.22 -6.29 10.15
CA TYR A 118 -0.09 -7.71 9.88
C TYR A 118 1.13 -8.63 10.04
N ILE A 119 2.35 -8.16 9.74
CA ILE A 119 3.59 -8.97 9.81
C ILE A 119 3.82 -9.63 11.19
N PRO A 120 3.68 -8.93 12.34
CA PRO A 120 3.88 -9.55 13.65
C PRO A 120 2.91 -10.70 13.92
N ASN A 121 1.64 -10.55 13.49
CA ASN A 121 0.64 -11.61 13.65
C ASN A 121 0.99 -12.83 12.78
N LEU A 122 1.47 -12.62 11.56
CA LEU A 122 1.90 -13.70 10.66
C LEU A 122 3.11 -14.46 11.22
N LEU A 123 4.09 -13.73 11.77
CA LEU A 123 5.26 -14.34 12.42
C LEU A 123 4.84 -15.15 13.67
N ALA A 124 3.93 -14.61 14.49
CA ALA A 124 3.39 -15.33 15.64
C ALA A 124 2.64 -16.61 15.22
N MET A 125 1.84 -16.56 14.15
CA MET A 125 1.18 -17.75 13.58
C MET A 125 2.20 -18.79 13.12
N ALA A 126 3.23 -18.39 12.39
CA ALA A 126 4.25 -19.30 11.89
C ALA A 126 5.05 -19.94 13.04
N LEU A 127 5.37 -19.17 14.09
CA LEU A 127 6.03 -19.69 15.28
C LEU A 127 5.17 -20.71 16.01
N VAL A 128 3.89 -20.39 16.25
CA VAL A 128 2.97 -21.33 16.92
C VAL A 128 2.76 -22.57 16.06
N GLY A 129 2.54 -22.42 14.75
CA GLY A 129 2.43 -23.55 13.83
C GLY A 129 3.69 -24.42 13.80
N GLY A 130 4.88 -23.82 13.81
CA GLY A 130 6.15 -24.55 13.88
C GLY A 130 6.30 -25.34 15.18
N VAL A 131 6.00 -24.72 16.32
CA VAL A 131 5.99 -25.41 17.63
C VAL A 131 4.97 -26.54 17.64
N MET A 132 3.77 -26.33 17.10
CA MET A 132 2.74 -27.36 16.96
C MET A 132 3.23 -28.57 16.16
N VAL A 133 3.88 -28.35 15.00
CA VAL A 133 4.38 -29.44 14.15
C VAL A 133 5.45 -30.25 14.86
N VAL A 134 6.41 -29.59 15.52
CA VAL A 134 7.46 -30.28 16.29
C VAL A 134 6.86 -31.08 17.44
N TRP A 135 5.88 -30.52 18.13
CA TRP A 135 5.24 -31.16 19.26
C TRP A 135 4.34 -32.34 18.84
N LEU A 136 3.62 -32.22 17.72
CA LEU A 136 2.87 -33.33 17.12
C LEU A 136 3.79 -34.43 16.60
N TYR A 137 4.96 -34.08 16.06
CA TYR A 137 5.97 -35.06 15.68
C TYR A 137 6.49 -35.83 16.89
N GLN A 138 6.77 -35.13 18.00
CA GLN A 138 7.15 -35.77 19.27
C GLN A 138 6.04 -36.66 19.82
N LEU A 139 4.78 -36.21 19.76
CA LEU A 139 3.62 -37.02 20.16
C LEU A 139 3.55 -38.32 19.34
N PHE A 140 3.52 -38.19 18.01
CA PHE A 140 3.37 -39.31 17.09
C PHE A 140 4.50 -40.34 17.19
N TRP A 141 5.74 -39.90 17.45
CA TRP A 141 6.88 -40.81 17.62
C TRP A 141 6.99 -41.43 19.02
N ASN A 142 6.44 -40.81 20.07
CA ASN A 142 6.42 -41.39 21.42
C ASN A 142 5.22 -42.35 21.66
N GLU A 143 4.14 -42.22 20.90
CA GLU A 143 2.86 -42.92 21.14
C GLU A 143 2.77 -44.35 20.58
N GLN A 144 3.88 -45.02 20.26
CA GLN A 144 3.82 -46.41 19.78
C GLN A 144 3.44 -47.44 20.88
N THR A 145 3.02 -47.02 22.09
CA THR A 145 2.78 -47.91 23.24
C THR A 145 1.45 -47.76 23.99
N SER A 146 0.55 -46.81 23.67
CA SER A 146 -0.75 -46.68 24.36
C SER A 146 -1.91 -46.20 23.48
N ASN A 147 -3.08 -46.84 23.58
CA ASN A 147 -4.31 -46.54 22.81
C ASN A 147 -5.09 -45.27 23.25
N THR A 148 -4.46 -44.37 24.02
CA THR A 148 -5.13 -43.19 24.61
C THR A 148 -4.28 -41.94 24.46
N LEU A 149 -4.89 -40.85 23.98
CA LEU A 149 -4.26 -39.54 23.90
C LEU A 149 -3.77 -39.10 25.30
N PRO A 150 -2.50 -38.68 25.46
CA PRO A 150 -1.99 -38.22 26.74
C PRO A 150 -2.73 -36.93 27.15
N ALA A 151 -2.98 -36.78 28.45
CA ALA A 151 -3.70 -35.62 28.99
C ALA A 151 -3.06 -34.27 28.59
N GLY A 152 -1.73 -34.23 28.41
CA GLY A 152 -1.02 -33.07 27.89
C GLY A 152 -1.42 -32.68 26.45
N ALA A 153 -1.73 -33.65 25.58
CA ALA A 153 -2.19 -33.40 24.21
C ALA A 153 -3.55 -32.75 24.17
N VAL A 154 -4.47 -33.19 25.02
CA VAL A 154 -5.81 -32.61 25.13
C VAL A 154 -5.73 -31.15 25.59
N LEU A 155 -4.93 -30.87 26.63
CA LEU A 155 -4.74 -29.51 27.14
C LEU A 155 -4.08 -28.58 26.11
N PHE A 156 -3.10 -29.08 25.37
CA PHE A 156 -2.42 -28.31 24.34
C PHE A 156 -3.33 -27.99 23.14
N LEU A 157 -4.12 -28.96 22.67
CA LEU A 157 -5.11 -28.74 21.61
C LEU A 157 -6.17 -27.71 22.04
N LEU A 158 -6.64 -27.77 23.29
CA LEU A 158 -7.56 -26.76 23.84
C LEU A 158 -6.93 -25.37 23.88
N ALA A 159 -5.69 -25.26 24.35
CA ALA A 159 -4.95 -23.99 24.35
C ALA A 159 -4.77 -23.45 22.92
N MET A 160 -4.54 -24.34 21.94
CA MET A 160 -4.42 -23.96 20.54
C MET A 160 -5.74 -23.44 19.96
N LEU A 161 -6.87 -24.07 20.31
CA LEU A 161 -8.20 -23.58 19.89
C LEU A 161 -8.50 -22.19 20.45
N ILE A 162 -8.14 -21.94 21.71
CA ILE A 162 -8.27 -20.62 22.34
C ILE A 162 -7.37 -19.60 21.62
N PHE A 163 -6.13 -19.97 21.32
CA PHE A 163 -5.19 -19.11 20.60
C PHE A 163 -5.64 -18.80 19.16
N LEU A 164 -6.16 -19.82 18.46
CA LEU A 164 -6.75 -19.66 17.13
C LEU A 164 -7.97 -18.72 17.19
N GLY A 165 -8.82 -18.87 18.20
CA GLY A 165 -9.95 -17.97 18.46
C GLY A 165 -9.50 -16.52 18.69
N PHE A 166 -8.43 -16.32 19.47
CA PHE A 166 -7.84 -15.00 19.70
C PHE A 166 -7.30 -14.37 18.41
N ILE A 167 -6.62 -15.16 17.58
CA ILE A 167 -6.13 -14.75 16.27
C ILE A 167 -7.29 -14.36 15.35
N LEU A 168 -8.33 -15.20 15.25
CA LEU A 168 -9.52 -14.93 14.44
C LEU A 168 -10.22 -13.65 14.91
N HIS A 169 -10.33 -13.45 16.22
CA HIS A 169 -10.87 -12.22 16.78
C HIS A 169 -10.04 -10.99 16.39
N ARG A 170 -8.70 -11.08 16.48
CA ARG A 170 -7.80 -9.98 16.07
C ARG A 170 -7.92 -9.69 14.57
N LEU A 171 -7.94 -10.71 13.71
CA LEU A 171 -8.14 -10.54 12.28
C LEU A 171 -9.50 -9.89 11.97
N TYR A 172 -10.56 -10.32 12.65
CA TYR A 172 -11.89 -9.71 12.54
C TYR A 172 -11.87 -8.23 12.91
N GLN A 173 -11.17 -7.84 13.97
CA GLN A 173 -11.06 -6.43 14.37
C GLN A 173 -10.37 -5.58 13.30
N VAL A 174 -9.30 -6.08 12.68
CA VAL A 174 -8.61 -5.34 11.61
C VAL A 174 -9.50 -5.25 10.37
N ALA A 175 -10.14 -6.35 9.96
CA ALA A 175 -11.07 -6.35 8.83
C ALA A 175 -12.26 -5.40 9.05
N LYS A 176 -12.81 -5.36 10.27
CA LYS A 176 -13.88 -4.45 10.66
C LYS A 176 -13.44 -2.99 10.59
N HIS A 177 -12.24 -2.69 11.08
CA HIS A 177 -11.67 -1.35 11.01
C HIS A 177 -11.51 -0.90 9.54
N ASP A 178 -10.95 -1.75 8.68
CA ASP A 178 -10.71 -1.42 7.27
C ASP A 178 -12.01 -1.22 6.49
N TYR A 179 -13.02 -2.07 6.73
CA TYR A 179 -14.35 -1.89 6.16
C TYR A 179 -14.98 -0.54 6.55
N GLN A 180 -14.83 -0.14 7.81
CA GLN A 180 -15.36 1.14 8.28
C GLN A 180 -14.61 2.34 7.67
N GLN A 181 -13.29 2.24 7.49
CA GLN A 181 -12.51 3.28 6.84
C GLN A 181 -12.92 3.44 5.38
N GLU A 182 -13.06 2.34 4.64
CA GLU A 182 -13.48 2.37 3.24
C GLU A 182 -14.89 2.99 3.09
N ARG A 183 -15.83 2.63 3.98
CA ARG A 183 -17.19 3.20 3.98
C ARG A 183 -17.20 4.71 4.26
N LYS A 184 -16.37 5.18 5.19
CA LYS A 184 -16.23 6.62 5.49
C LYS A 184 -15.65 7.40 4.32
N MET A 185 -14.74 6.79 3.55
CA MET A 185 -14.13 7.42 2.38
C MET A 185 -15.13 7.51 1.21
N LYS A 186 -15.99 6.50 1.00
CA LYS A 186 -17.03 6.52 -0.05
C LYS A 186 -18.15 7.54 0.21
N HIS A 187 -18.42 7.91 1.46
CA HIS A 187 -19.42 8.93 1.80
C HIS A 187 -18.88 10.37 1.83
N LYS A 188 -17.58 10.58 1.60
CA LYS A 188 -16.94 11.91 1.54
C LYS A 188 -16.58 12.36 0.12
N LEU A 189 -16.76 11.50 -0.88
CA LEU A 189 -16.76 11.86 -2.31
C LEU A 189 -18.19 12.11 -2.78
#